data_AF-A0A0J5FVC0-F1
#
_entry.id   AF-A0A0J5FVC0-F1
#
_cell.length_a   1.000
_cell.length_b   1.000
_cell.length_c   1.000
_cell.angle_alpha   90.00
_cell.angle_beta   90.00
_cell.angle_gamma   90.00
#
_symmetry.space_group_name_H-M   'P 1'
#
loop_
_entity.id
_entity.type
_entity.pdbx_description
1 polymer ?
#
loop_
_entity_poly.entity_id
_entity_poly.type
_entity_poly.pdbx_seq_one_letter_code
_entity_poly.pdbx_strand_id
1 'polypeptide(L)'
;MRSMKPLATLIGLLVMSGSANAATVYNDKGTKVDLTGQFRLKTTVSSEDRDIRIKDDGSRIGVNASHELTREIKVFGKMEWGSDTQKSNSDNNKTSFEMYNRVGYIGASHRDIGEMRVGRTYIPIDWVKKSSPGYGNTGVFYFGDVLSSATGYNKGGVGKNNFLTRLPQTLFFQTNSYKGFNLAATYSGKSGADNERQHGDIRSAYSVAGFYKSDFGLEASAGYAQATGESRKPVTVEQGDNKGESVSDAGLASPQDSLLALGVEYYFPGREFSVGFDYGLARSKNSGLVYKEGSGNLQEKSVKGDWKANLYGLAGKWHWDKIGSGMYAGYYLRDGDANTFNYKKQTYTVGLDKRFAVSKYNSLILFVETAYDDVRSDNPAYKNKKQTILGTGARLSF
;
A
#
# COMPACT_ATOMS: atom_id res chain seq x y z
N MET A 1 -16.46 1.72 52.84
CA MET A 1 -15.89 0.68 51.95
C MET A 1 -14.81 1.29 51.09
N ARG A 2 -13.71 0.56 50.89
CA ARG A 2 -12.36 1.04 50.54
C ARG A 2 -12.27 1.72 49.18
N SER A 3 -11.48 2.80 49.15
CA SER A 3 -11.01 3.51 47.97
C SER A 3 -10.33 2.60 46.95
N MET A 4 -10.85 2.52 45.73
CA MET A 4 -10.09 2.00 44.60
C MET A 4 -9.12 3.08 44.11
N LYS A 5 -7.85 2.93 44.48
CA LYS A 5 -6.75 3.62 43.81
C LYS A 5 -6.68 3.10 42.36
N PRO A 6 -6.69 3.93 41.32
CA PRO A 6 -6.29 3.46 40.00
C PRO A 6 -4.79 3.17 40.07
N LEU A 7 -4.44 1.89 39.98
CA LEU A 7 -3.07 1.42 39.82
C LEU A 7 -2.57 1.85 38.43
N ALA A 8 -2.19 3.11 38.30
CA ALA A 8 -1.49 3.66 37.15
C ALA A 8 -0.03 3.19 37.20
N THR A 9 0.24 1.91 36.93
CA THR A 9 1.60 1.41 36.73
C THR A 9 1.60 0.12 35.92
N LEU A 10 1.44 0.23 34.60
CA LEU A 10 2.12 -0.62 33.61
C LEU A 10 2.00 0.03 32.22
N ILE A 11 2.73 1.13 31.98
CA ILE A 11 3.05 1.52 30.60
C ILE A 11 4.17 0.57 30.14
N GLY A 12 3.78 -0.67 29.85
CA GLY A 12 4.60 -1.58 29.09
C GLY A 12 4.58 -1.10 27.65
N LEU A 13 5.72 -0.62 27.15
CA LEU A 13 5.89 -0.40 25.73
C LEU A 13 5.72 -1.71 24.97
N LEU A 14 4.54 -1.86 24.40
CA LEU A 14 4.35 -2.65 23.20
C LEU A 14 4.36 -1.70 22.01
N VAL A 15 5.55 -1.18 21.67
CA VAL A 15 5.87 -0.95 20.25
C VAL A 15 6.44 -2.25 19.71
N MET A 16 5.59 -3.26 19.74
CA MET A 16 5.54 -4.20 18.64
C MET A 16 4.16 -3.97 18.06
N SER A 17 4.09 -3.68 16.77
CA SER A 17 2.95 -4.13 16.00
C SER A 17 2.91 -5.65 16.15
N GLY A 18 2.41 -6.15 17.27
CA GLY A 18 2.01 -7.54 17.40
C GLY A 18 1.00 -7.71 16.29
N SER A 19 1.39 -8.40 15.22
CA SER A 19 0.43 -8.89 14.26
C SER A 19 -0.60 -9.61 15.12
N ALA A 20 -1.85 -9.13 15.14
CA ALA A 20 -2.89 -9.71 16.00
C ALA A 20 -3.09 -11.22 15.74
N ASN A 21 -2.51 -11.71 14.64
CA ASN A 21 -2.26 -13.11 14.36
C ASN A 21 -0.74 -13.29 14.20
N ALA A 22 -0.08 -13.80 15.24
CA ALA A 22 1.33 -14.17 15.21
C ALA A 22 1.51 -15.42 16.08
N ALA A 23 2.13 -16.46 15.53
CA ALA A 23 2.53 -17.65 16.26
C ALA A 23 3.94 -17.45 16.85
N THR A 24 4.03 -17.28 18.17
CA THR A 24 5.32 -17.24 18.86
C THR A 24 5.95 -18.62 18.89
N VAL A 25 7.08 -18.77 18.22
CA VAL A 25 7.83 -20.05 18.12
C VAL A 25 9.00 -20.11 19.09
N TYR A 26 9.45 -18.96 19.60
CA TYR A 26 10.48 -18.86 20.62
C TYR A 26 10.22 -17.66 21.52
N ASN A 27 10.36 -17.85 22.84
CA ASN A 27 10.24 -16.79 23.83
C ASN A 27 11.03 -17.17 25.08
N ASP A 28 12.28 -16.74 25.14
CA ASP A 28 13.15 -17.00 26.29
C ASP A 28 14.18 -15.86 26.46
N LYS A 29 14.51 -15.54 27.71
CA LYS A 29 15.54 -14.55 28.11
C LYS A 29 15.47 -13.22 27.33
N GLY A 30 14.28 -12.62 27.24
CA GLY A 30 14.06 -11.35 26.54
C GLY A 30 14.11 -11.43 25.01
N THR A 31 14.35 -12.62 24.44
CA THR A 31 14.30 -12.88 23.00
C THR A 31 12.95 -13.45 22.62
N LYS A 32 12.37 -12.93 21.54
CA LYS A 32 11.11 -13.42 20.98
C LYS A 32 11.22 -13.60 19.48
N VAL A 33 10.74 -14.73 18.98
CA VAL A 33 10.58 -14.99 17.54
C VAL A 33 9.13 -15.35 17.25
N ASP A 34 8.54 -14.61 16.32
CA ASP A 34 7.16 -14.73 15.88
C ASP A 34 7.12 -15.10 14.39
N LEU A 35 6.40 -16.18 14.06
CA LEU A 35 5.98 -16.48 12.71
C LEU A 35 4.66 -15.75 12.44
N THR A 36 4.55 -15.15 11.27
CA THR A 36 3.36 -14.40 10.83
C THR A 36 3.05 -14.75 9.39
N GLY A 37 1.79 -14.66 9.00
CA GLY A 37 1.42 -14.86 7.61
C GLY A 37 -0.04 -14.63 7.33
N GLN A 38 -0.36 -14.52 6.05
CA GLN A 38 -1.72 -14.45 5.57
C GLN A 38 -1.85 -15.22 4.26
N PHE A 39 -2.80 -16.13 4.19
CA PHE A 39 -3.27 -16.72 2.94
C PHE A 39 -4.53 -16.00 2.52
N ARG A 40 -4.51 -15.44 1.31
CA ARG A 40 -5.57 -14.58 0.81
C ARG A 40 -5.98 -15.04 -0.57
N LEU A 41 -7.18 -15.57 -0.66
CA LEU A 41 -7.75 -16.03 -1.92
C LEU A 41 -9.04 -15.26 -2.16
N LYS A 42 -9.25 -14.84 -3.40
CA LYS A 42 -10.50 -14.24 -3.83
C LYS A 42 -10.90 -14.73 -5.20
N THR A 43 -12.19 -14.77 -5.44
CA THR A 43 -12.79 -15.02 -6.74
C THR A 43 -13.58 -13.80 -7.12
N THR A 44 -13.39 -13.33 -8.34
CA THR A 44 -14.13 -12.19 -8.89
C THR A 44 -14.72 -12.57 -10.23
N VAL A 45 -15.97 -12.21 -10.45
CA VAL A 45 -16.62 -12.21 -11.77
C VAL A 45 -17.06 -10.79 -12.07
N SER A 46 -17.04 -10.40 -13.34
CA SER A 46 -17.49 -9.08 -13.74
C SER A 46 -18.44 -9.12 -14.93
N SER A 47 -19.17 -8.03 -15.16
CA SER A 47 -20.07 -7.93 -16.31
C SER A 47 -19.33 -7.90 -17.66
N GLU A 48 -18.07 -7.43 -17.66
CA GLU A 48 -17.22 -7.40 -18.87
C GLU A 48 -16.47 -8.71 -19.09
N ASP A 49 -15.85 -9.23 -18.02
CA ASP A 49 -15.15 -10.50 -18.00
C ASP A 49 -15.95 -11.48 -17.13
N ARG A 50 -16.67 -12.38 -17.82
CA ARG A 50 -17.60 -13.35 -17.24
C ARG A 50 -16.90 -14.60 -16.70
N ASP A 51 -15.57 -14.65 -16.77
CA ASP A 51 -14.80 -15.76 -16.21
C ASP A 51 -14.75 -15.70 -14.69
N ILE A 52 -14.98 -16.84 -14.08
CA ILE A 52 -14.81 -17.05 -12.64
C ILE A 52 -13.40 -17.62 -12.44
N ARG A 53 -12.51 -16.84 -11.84
CA ARG A 53 -11.15 -17.29 -11.53
C ARG A 53 -10.80 -17.02 -10.08
N ILE A 54 -10.25 -18.04 -9.41
CA ILE A 54 -9.60 -17.88 -8.11
C ILE A 54 -8.28 -17.15 -8.36
N LYS A 55 -8.02 -16.14 -7.54
CA LYS A 55 -6.83 -15.29 -7.59
C LYS A 55 -6.22 -15.18 -6.20
N ASP A 56 -4.90 -15.14 -6.16
CA ASP A 56 -4.18 -14.74 -4.96
C ASP A 56 -4.36 -13.23 -4.72
N ASP A 57 -4.59 -12.85 -3.46
CA ASP A 57 -4.79 -11.46 -3.04
C ASP A 57 -3.68 -10.98 -2.07
N GLY A 58 -2.44 -11.37 -2.39
CA GLY A 58 -1.26 -10.96 -1.65
C GLY A 58 -0.93 -11.90 -0.50
N SER A 59 -0.98 -13.21 -0.73
CA SER A 59 -0.53 -14.20 0.24
C SER A 59 0.94 -14.05 0.59
N ARG A 60 1.28 -14.32 1.84
CA ARG A 60 2.59 -14.01 2.41
C ARG A 60 2.87 -14.71 3.72
N ILE A 61 4.15 -14.84 4.02
CA ILE A 61 4.71 -15.34 5.27
C ILE A 61 5.83 -14.42 5.72
N GLY A 62 6.09 -14.36 7.02
CA GLY A 62 7.16 -13.55 7.56
C GLY A 62 7.58 -13.98 8.96
N VAL A 63 8.82 -13.68 9.28
CA VAL A 63 9.44 -13.94 10.58
C VAL A 63 9.82 -12.61 11.20
N ASN A 64 9.44 -12.41 12.46
CA ASN A 64 9.84 -11.27 13.26
C ASN A 64 10.67 -11.79 14.43
N ALA A 65 11.85 -11.23 14.64
CA ALA A 65 12.69 -11.54 15.78
C ALA A 65 12.95 -10.26 16.57
N SER A 66 13.03 -10.35 17.90
CA SER A 66 13.36 -9.21 18.74
C SER A 66 14.05 -9.63 20.02
N HIS A 67 14.85 -8.73 20.58
CA HIS A 67 15.58 -8.93 21.82
C HIS A 67 15.60 -7.64 22.65
N GLU A 68 15.33 -7.76 23.95
CA GLU A 68 15.48 -6.68 24.93
C GLU A 68 16.96 -6.52 25.26
N LEU A 69 17.61 -5.48 24.74
CA LEU A 69 19.03 -5.19 25.04
C LEU A 69 19.19 -4.56 26.43
N THR A 70 18.33 -3.60 26.75
CA THR A 70 18.24 -2.95 28.05
C THR A 70 16.77 -2.79 28.44
N ARG A 71 16.50 -2.17 29.59
CA ARG A 71 15.13 -1.84 30.01
C ARG A 71 14.47 -0.80 29.10
N GLU A 72 15.27 0.00 28.39
CA GLU A 72 14.82 1.08 27.52
C GLU A 72 14.95 0.73 26.03
N ILE A 73 15.91 -0.13 25.67
CA ILE A 73 16.27 -0.42 24.27
C ILE A 73 15.92 -1.85 23.89
N LYS A 74 15.20 -1.97 22.77
CA LYS A 74 14.87 -3.24 22.13
C LYS A 74 15.33 -3.23 20.69
N VAL A 75 16.04 -4.28 20.26
CA VAL A 75 16.38 -4.52 18.86
C VAL A 75 15.43 -5.52 18.24
N PHE A 76 15.21 -5.39 16.93
CA PHE A 76 14.31 -6.26 16.20
C PHE A 76 14.69 -6.36 14.73
N GLY A 77 14.19 -7.41 14.09
CA GLY A 77 14.29 -7.62 12.65
C GLY A 77 13.04 -8.29 12.11
N LYS A 78 12.75 -8.03 10.83
CA LYS A 78 11.64 -8.63 10.11
C LYS A 78 12.10 -9.04 8.72
N MET A 79 11.68 -10.24 8.31
CA MET A 79 11.66 -10.66 6.91
C MET A 79 10.25 -11.09 6.54
N GLU A 80 9.78 -10.71 5.36
CA GLU A 80 8.47 -11.09 4.83
C GLU A 80 8.58 -11.37 3.34
N TRP A 81 8.08 -12.54 2.93
CA TRP A 81 8.01 -12.95 1.54
C TRP A 81 6.56 -13.16 1.16
N GLY A 82 6.23 -12.87 -0.10
CA GLY A 82 4.91 -13.19 -0.64
C GLY A 82 5.02 -13.95 -1.95
N SER A 83 3.94 -14.64 -2.30
CA SER A 83 3.85 -15.37 -3.55
C SER A 83 2.41 -15.33 -4.06
N ASP A 84 2.27 -15.46 -5.38
CA ASP A 84 0.98 -15.70 -6.00
C ASP A 84 0.72 -17.22 -5.99
N THR A 85 -0.18 -17.65 -5.10
CA THR A 85 -0.49 -19.07 -4.87
C THR A 85 -1.18 -19.75 -6.06
N GLN A 86 -1.59 -19.00 -7.10
CA GLN A 86 -2.26 -19.54 -8.28
C GLN A 86 -1.29 -19.79 -9.45
N LYS A 87 -0.01 -19.45 -9.29
CA LYS A 87 1.04 -19.74 -10.27
C LYS A 87 1.56 -21.18 -10.13
N SER A 88 1.99 -21.77 -11.26
CA SER A 88 2.51 -23.14 -11.33
C SER A 88 4.03 -23.16 -11.48
N ASN A 89 4.67 -24.33 -11.32
CA ASN A 89 6.11 -24.48 -11.56
C ASN A 89 6.44 -24.63 -13.06
N SER A 90 5.88 -23.75 -13.89
CA SER A 90 6.11 -23.77 -15.34
C SER A 90 7.37 -22.98 -15.72
N ASP A 91 8.02 -23.36 -16.82
CA ASP A 91 9.10 -22.57 -17.44
C ASP A 91 8.59 -21.25 -18.06
N ASN A 92 7.27 -21.11 -18.22
CA ASN A 92 6.65 -19.86 -18.66
C ASN A 92 6.73 -18.83 -17.53
N ASN A 93 7.57 -17.81 -17.71
CA ASN A 93 7.78 -16.71 -16.76
C ASN A 93 6.49 -15.97 -16.33
N LYS A 94 5.41 -16.02 -17.13
CA LYS A 94 4.11 -15.41 -16.76
C LYS A 94 3.36 -16.23 -15.73
N THR A 95 3.49 -17.55 -15.78
CA THR A 95 2.76 -18.49 -14.93
C THR A 95 3.65 -19.17 -13.89
N SER A 96 4.97 -18.97 -13.95
CA SER A 96 5.96 -19.57 -13.05
C SER A 96 5.84 -19.06 -11.62
N PHE A 97 5.89 -19.97 -10.65
CA PHE A 97 5.91 -19.68 -9.22
C PHE A 97 7.14 -18.86 -8.86
N GLU A 98 6.92 -17.77 -8.13
CA GLU A 98 7.97 -16.87 -7.68
C GLU A 98 7.70 -16.46 -6.23
N MET A 99 8.77 -16.40 -5.43
CA MET A 99 8.74 -15.87 -4.07
C MET A 99 9.39 -14.50 -4.04
N TYR A 100 8.62 -13.49 -3.64
CA TYR A 100 9.02 -12.10 -3.68
C TYR A 100 9.34 -11.57 -2.29
N ASN A 101 10.51 -10.94 -2.12
CA ASN A 101 10.83 -10.16 -0.92
C ASN A 101 9.88 -8.95 -0.81
N ARG A 102 9.05 -8.94 0.24
CA ARG A 102 8.16 -7.82 0.53
C ARG A 102 8.86 -6.80 1.41
N VAL A 103 9.36 -7.22 2.57
CA VAL A 103 10.17 -6.38 3.48
C VAL A 103 11.27 -7.21 4.12
N GLY A 104 12.36 -6.53 4.45
CA GLY A 104 13.56 -7.10 5.06
C GLY A 104 14.34 -5.99 5.73
N TYR A 105 14.26 -5.88 7.05
CA TYR A 105 14.88 -4.79 7.80
C TYR A 105 15.28 -5.23 9.21
N ILE A 106 16.20 -4.45 9.77
CA ILE A 106 16.52 -4.46 11.21
C ILE A 106 16.23 -3.08 11.79
N GLY A 107 16.09 -3.01 13.10
CA GLY A 107 15.81 -1.77 13.80
C GLY A 107 16.04 -1.86 15.29
N ALA A 108 15.95 -0.69 15.91
CA ALA A 108 15.98 -0.52 17.36
C ALA A 108 14.85 0.42 17.77
N SER A 109 14.32 0.20 18.96
CA SER A 109 13.32 1.05 19.60
C SER A 109 13.81 1.46 20.97
N HIS A 110 13.52 2.71 21.33
CA HIS A 110 13.78 3.29 22.63
C HIS A 110 12.46 3.68 23.30
N ARG A 111 12.32 3.34 24.58
CA ARG A 111 11.12 3.55 25.39
C ARG A 111 10.51 4.95 25.31
N ASP A 112 11.34 5.98 25.30
CA ASP A 112 10.85 7.37 25.38
C ASP A 112 10.85 8.11 24.04
N ILE A 113 11.43 7.52 22.99
CA ILE A 113 11.66 8.23 21.71
C ILE A 113 10.82 7.63 20.60
N GLY A 114 10.91 6.31 20.41
CA GLY A 114 10.31 5.62 19.28
C GLY A 114 11.27 4.62 18.65
N GLU A 115 11.12 4.36 17.36
CA GLU A 115 11.90 3.36 16.64
C GLU A 115 12.60 3.92 15.40
N MET A 116 13.70 3.28 15.05
CA MET A 116 14.41 3.46 13.79
C MET A 116 14.58 2.11 13.10
N ARG A 117 14.43 2.08 11.78
CA ARG A 117 14.63 0.87 10.97
C ARG A 117 15.50 1.20 9.76
N VAL A 118 16.27 0.21 9.33
CA VAL A 118 17.09 0.29 8.12
C VAL A 118 16.89 -0.96 7.27
N GLY A 119 16.70 -0.78 5.96
CA GLY A 119 16.56 -1.86 5.00
C GLY A 119 15.40 -1.66 4.03
N ARG A 120 14.66 -2.73 3.73
CA ARG A 120 13.43 -2.66 2.94
C ARG A 120 12.22 -2.60 3.86
N THR A 121 11.60 -1.44 3.99
CA THR A 121 10.52 -1.19 4.94
C THR A 121 9.21 -0.84 4.24
N TYR A 122 8.09 -0.94 4.97
CA TYR A 122 6.88 -0.22 4.59
C TYR A 122 7.07 1.29 4.75
N ILE A 123 6.28 2.07 4.02
CA ILE A 123 6.34 3.54 4.00
C ILE A 123 5.13 4.11 4.78
N PRO A 124 5.31 5.13 5.66
CA PRO A 124 4.26 5.66 6.51
C PRO A 124 2.96 6.05 5.80
N ILE A 125 3.03 6.59 4.58
CA ILE A 125 1.85 6.95 3.78
C ILE A 125 0.90 5.75 3.54
N ASP A 126 1.42 4.52 3.51
CA ASP A 126 0.60 3.30 3.35
C ASP A 126 -0.33 3.08 4.55
N TRP A 127 0.03 3.64 5.71
CA TRP A 127 -0.74 3.50 6.94
C TRP A 127 -1.72 4.65 7.15
N VAL A 128 -1.72 5.67 6.29
CA VAL A 128 -2.80 6.66 6.30
C VAL A 128 -4.11 5.88 6.14
N LYS A 129 -5.00 6.12 7.10
CA LYS A 129 -6.31 5.50 7.23
C LYS A 129 -7.02 5.62 5.88
N LYS A 130 -7.60 4.51 5.46
CA LYS A 130 -8.41 4.43 4.25
C LYS A 130 -9.79 4.01 4.69
N SER A 131 -10.77 4.82 4.37
CA SER A 131 -12.20 4.59 4.54
C SER A 131 -12.67 3.61 3.47
N SER A 132 -12.01 2.45 3.40
CA SER A 132 -12.26 1.37 2.45
C SER A 132 -12.47 0.08 3.22
N PRO A 133 -13.68 -0.13 3.79
CA PRO A 133 -14.00 -1.34 4.56
C PRO A 133 -14.05 -2.60 3.69
N GLY A 134 -14.07 -2.44 2.37
CA GLY A 134 -14.09 -3.52 1.40
C GLY A 134 -12.79 -4.31 1.28
N TYR A 135 -12.90 -5.46 0.62
CA TYR A 135 -11.82 -6.43 0.43
C TYR A 135 -11.36 -6.50 -1.03
N GLY A 136 -12.21 -6.07 -1.98
CA GLY A 136 -11.89 -6.03 -3.40
C GLY A 136 -11.23 -4.72 -3.86
N ASN A 137 -11.46 -3.61 -3.14
CA ASN A 137 -10.93 -2.28 -3.46
C ASN A 137 -9.87 -1.85 -2.44
N THR A 138 -8.77 -1.27 -2.93
CA THR A 138 -7.60 -0.83 -2.14
C THR A 138 -7.77 0.57 -1.51
N GLY A 139 -8.98 1.14 -1.58
CA GLY A 139 -9.26 2.53 -1.22
C GLY A 139 -8.77 3.52 -2.29
N VAL A 140 -8.91 4.82 -2.02
CA VAL A 140 -8.76 5.86 -3.06
C VAL A 140 -7.33 6.24 -3.39
N PHE A 141 -6.39 6.04 -2.46
CA PHE A 141 -5.01 6.54 -2.58
C PHE A 141 -4.14 5.83 -3.62
N TYR A 142 -4.57 4.67 -4.11
CA TYR A 142 -3.87 3.93 -5.15
C TYR A 142 -4.38 4.34 -6.54
N PHE A 143 -4.03 5.55 -6.98
CA PHE A 143 -4.36 6.02 -8.34
C PHE A 143 -3.50 5.35 -9.43
N GLY A 144 -2.29 4.89 -9.04
CA GLY A 144 -1.33 4.12 -9.84
C GLY A 144 -1.91 2.87 -10.56
N ASP A 145 -2.93 2.27 -9.94
CA ASP A 145 -3.60 1.08 -10.48
C ASP A 145 -4.32 1.40 -11.78
N VAL A 146 -4.75 2.65 -11.93
CA VAL A 146 -5.64 3.14 -12.98
C VAL A 146 -4.88 4.02 -13.99
N LEU A 147 -4.13 5.01 -13.50
CA LEU A 147 -3.12 5.72 -14.29
C LEU A 147 -1.75 5.29 -13.82
N SER A 148 -0.80 5.07 -14.73
CA SER A 148 0.50 4.57 -14.31
C SER A 148 1.29 5.64 -13.54
N SER A 149 2.08 5.21 -12.55
CA SER A 149 3.08 6.06 -11.90
C SER A 149 4.21 6.39 -12.87
N ALA A 150 4.88 7.53 -12.74
CA ALA A 150 6.09 7.82 -13.52
C ALA A 150 7.36 7.22 -12.89
N THR A 151 7.28 6.83 -11.62
CA THR A 151 8.37 6.31 -10.81
C THR A 151 8.08 4.89 -10.30
N GLY A 152 9.13 4.10 -10.08
CA GLY A 152 9.05 2.76 -9.51
C GLY A 152 8.41 1.71 -10.43
N TYR A 153 8.63 1.80 -11.75
CA TYR A 153 8.11 0.84 -12.74
C TYR A 153 8.70 -0.56 -12.61
N ASN A 154 8.22 -1.35 -11.64
CA ASN A 154 8.60 -2.76 -11.54
C ASN A 154 7.45 -3.68 -11.95
N LYS A 155 7.66 -4.42 -13.04
CA LYS A 155 6.82 -5.57 -13.41
C LYS A 155 7.17 -6.74 -12.49
N GLY A 156 6.30 -7.08 -11.53
CA GLY A 156 6.45 -8.34 -10.79
C GLY A 156 5.77 -8.43 -9.43
N GLY A 157 4.75 -9.29 -9.32
CA GLY A 157 4.31 -9.92 -8.08
C GLY A 157 3.93 -9.04 -6.89
N VAL A 158 3.93 -9.68 -5.71
CA VAL A 158 3.44 -9.10 -4.45
C VAL A 158 4.50 -8.29 -3.69
N GLY A 159 5.72 -8.17 -4.22
CA GLY A 159 6.87 -7.50 -3.59
C GLY A 159 7.34 -6.22 -4.28
N LYS A 160 6.55 -5.60 -5.15
CA LYS A 160 6.94 -4.43 -5.96
C LYS A 160 7.49 -3.27 -5.14
N ASN A 161 8.45 -2.54 -5.73
CA ASN A 161 8.85 -1.23 -5.25
C ASN A 161 7.72 -0.25 -5.55
N ASN A 162 7.17 0.38 -4.52
CA ASN A 162 6.16 1.41 -4.68
C ASN A 162 6.31 2.38 -3.51
N PHE A 163 6.54 3.66 -3.82
CA PHE A 163 6.78 4.71 -2.83
C PHE A 163 5.58 4.96 -1.91
N LEU A 164 4.40 4.45 -2.26
CA LEU A 164 3.20 4.47 -1.43
C LEU A 164 3.08 3.25 -0.51
N THR A 165 3.94 2.23 -0.66
CA THR A 165 3.82 0.98 0.11
C THR A 165 5.11 0.57 0.78
N ARG A 166 6.17 0.31 0.00
CA ARG A 166 7.43 -0.24 0.48
C ARG A 166 8.56 0.01 -0.51
N LEU A 167 9.74 0.30 0.04
CA LEU A 167 10.96 0.55 -0.73
C LEU A 167 12.16 -0.10 -0.04
N PRO A 168 13.18 -0.52 -0.82
CA PRO A 168 14.48 -0.92 -0.28
C PRO A 168 15.30 0.32 0.12
N GLN A 169 16.49 0.11 0.68
CA GLN A 169 17.47 1.19 0.93
C GLN A 169 16.86 2.37 1.70
N THR A 170 16.03 2.04 2.70
CA THR A 170 15.19 2.98 3.42
C THR A 170 15.64 3.12 4.86
N LEU A 171 15.79 4.37 5.30
CA LEU A 171 15.82 4.77 6.70
C LEU A 171 14.38 5.12 7.09
N PHE A 172 13.92 4.54 8.20
CA PHE A 172 12.60 4.77 8.76
C PHE A 172 12.76 5.26 10.20
N PHE A 173 11.93 6.24 10.58
CA PHE A 173 11.80 6.73 11.94
C PHE A 173 10.32 6.82 12.30
N GLN A 174 9.98 6.45 13.53
CA GLN A 174 8.63 6.67 14.08
C GLN A 174 8.73 7.03 15.55
N THR A 175 7.97 8.04 15.99
CA THR A 175 7.87 8.40 17.40
C THR A 175 6.98 7.43 18.16
N ASN A 176 7.18 7.35 19.47
CA ASN A 176 6.14 6.82 20.34
C ASN A 176 4.88 7.68 20.27
N SER A 177 3.75 7.09 20.68
CA SER A 177 2.49 7.83 20.76
C SER A 177 2.49 8.73 22.00
N TYR A 178 2.20 10.02 21.81
CA TYR A 178 1.98 10.99 22.86
C TYR A 178 0.56 11.53 22.75
N LYS A 179 -0.27 11.29 23.77
CA LYS A 179 -1.70 11.67 23.79
C LYS A 179 -2.46 11.25 22.51
N GLY A 180 -2.18 10.04 22.03
CA GLY A 180 -2.80 9.49 20.83
C GLY A 180 -2.16 9.91 19.52
N PHE A 181 -1.20 10.85 19.53
CA PHE A 181 -0.50 11.30 18.34
C PHE A 181 0.87 10.62 18.16
N ASN A 182 1.19 10.17 16.96
CA ASN A 182 2.55 9.77 16.59
C ASN A 182 2.91 10.23 15.17
N LEU A 183 4.21 10.42 14.93
CA LEU A 183 4.76 10.80 13.64
C LEU A 183 5.62 9.65 13.11
N ALA A 184 5.59 9.41 11.81
CA ALA A 184 6.55 8.53 11.15
C ALA A 184 7.07 9.17 9.87
N ALA A 185 8.33 8.89 9.55
CA ALA A 185 9.01 9.42 8.38
C ALA A 185 9.96 8.38 7.77
N THR A 186 10.17 8.47 6.46
CA THR A 186 11.13 7.66 5.72
C THR A 186 11.91 8.48 4.73
N TYR A 187 13.14 8.04 4.48
CA TYR A 187 13.92 8.41 3.31
C TYR A 187 14.49 7.15 2.66
N SER A 188 14.30 7.01 1.35
CA SER A 188 14.74 5.88 0.55
C SER A 188 15.72 6.34 -0.52
N GLY A 189 16.85 5.64 -0.62
CA GLY A 189 17.87 5.89 -1.64
C GLY A 189 17.71 5.03 -2.90
N LYS A 190 18.75 5.07 -3.74
CA LYS A 190 18.88 4.24 -4.94
C LYS A 190 19.02 2.76 -4.59
N SER A 191 18.41 1.89 -5.39
CA SER A 191 18.65 0.43 -5.39
C SER A 191 19.16 -0.04 -6.75
N GLY A 192 20.03 -1.06 -6.76
CA GLY A 192 20.65 -1.60 -7.98
C GLY A 192 21.91 -0.81 -8.40
N ALA A 193 22.69 -1.35 -9.33
CA ALA A 193 23.88 -0.69 -9.85
C ALA A 193 23.52 0.45 -10.82
N ASP A 194 24.29 1.53 -10.86
CA ASP A 194 23.97 2.72 -11.66
C ASP A 194 23.86 2.42 -13.17
N ASN A 195 24.63 1.45 -13.68
CA ASN A 195 24.59 1.02 -15.08
C ASN A 195 23.31 0.24 -15.42
N GLU A 196 22.70 -0.47 -14.46
CA GLU A 196 21.49 -1.29 -14.66
C GLU A 196 20.19 -0.51 -14.53
N ARG A 197 20.23 0.65 -13.85
CA ARG A 197 19.04 1.46 -13.58
C ARG A 197 18.45 2.07 -14.86
N GLN A 198 17.14 2.00 -14.98
CA GLN A 198 16.35 2.49 -16.11
C GLN A 198 15.54 3.73 -15.72
N HIS A 199 15.08 4.47 -16.73
CA HIS A 199 14.22 5.63 -16.52
C HIS A 199 12.99 5.28 -15.66
N GLY A 200 12.74 6.08 -14.62
CA GLY A 200 11.66 5.83 -13.66
C GLY A 200 12.08 4.98 -12.45
N ASP A 201 13.22 4.30 -12.45
CA ASP A 201 13.71 3.59 -11.26
C ASP A 201 13.90 4.54 -10.08
N ILE A 202 13.49 4.13 -8.89
CA ILE A 202 13.50 4.99 -7.69
C ILE A 202 14.93 5.46 -7.39
N ARG A 203 15.16 6.77 -7.54
CA ARG A 203 16.41 7.47 -7.23
C ARG A 203 16.42 8.01 -5.82
N SER A 204 15.31 8.61 -5.43
CA SER A 204 15.03 9.00 -4.05
C SER A 204 13.54 8.97 -3.80
N ALA A 205 13.15 8.66 -2.57
CA ALA A 205 11.79 8.84 -2.12
C ALA A 205 11.77 9.23 -0.66
N TYR A 206 10.73 9.94 -0.24
CA TYR A 206 10.49 10.24 1.16
C TYR A 206 9.01 10.25 1.47
N SER A 207 8.69 10.02 2.73
CA SER A 207 7.33 10.10 3.24
C SER A 207 7.34 10.59 4.67
N VAL A 208 6.35 11.40 5.02
CA VAL A 208 6.08 11.83 6.40
C VAL A 208 4.58 11.68 6.62
N ALA A 209 4.19 11.04 7.72
CA ALA A 209 2.79 10.89 8.09
C ALA A 209 2.60 11.06 9.60
N GLY A 210 1.55 11.79 9.97
CA GLY A 210 1.06 11.91 11.34
C GLY A 210 -0.20 11.06 11.52
N PHE A 211 -0.32 10.47 12.70
CA PHE A 211 -1.43 9.60 13.09
C PHE A 211 -1.97 10.06 14.42
N TYR A 212 -3.29 10.13 14.53
CA TYR A 212 -3.99 10.50 15.74
C TYR A 212 -5.09 9.49 16.02
N LYS A 213 -5.09 8.96 17.24
CA LYS A 213 -6.16 8.11 17.78
C LYS A 213 -6.65 8.70 19.09
N SER A 214 -7.92 9.05 19.12
CA SER A 214 -8.59 9.53 20.32
C SER A 214 -9.12 8.38 21.18
N ASP A 215 -9.53 8.71 22.40
CA ASP A 215 -10.29 7.85 23.32
C ASP A 215 -11.81 7.88 23.06
N PHE A 216 -12.29 8.83 22.25
CA PHE A 216 -13.73 9.00 21.93
C PHE A 216 -14.15 8.44 20.57
N GLY A 217 -13.29 7.67 19.89
CA GLY A 217 -13.61 6.92 18.67
C GLY A 217 -13.17 7.56 17.35
N LEU A 218 -12.56 8.75 17.38
CA LEU A 218 -11.92 9.38 16.22
C LEU A 218 -10.52 8.80 15.98
N GLU A 219 -10.27 8.34 14.75
CA GLU A 219 -8.95 8.09 14.20
C GLU A 219 -8.74 9.00 12.98
N ALA A 220 -7.65 9.77 12.98
CA ALA A 220 -7.30 10.65 11.88
C ALA A 220 -5.83 10.46 11.52
N SER A 221 -5.50 10.55 10.25
CA SER A 221 -4.13 10.46 9.78
C SER A 221 -3.95 11.26 8.51
N ALA A 222 -2.79 11.88 8.38
CA ALA A 222 -2.44 12.64 7.19
C ALA A 222 -0.97 12.46 6.89
N GLY A 223 -0.62 12.48 5.61
CA GLY A 223 0.76 12.35 5.21
C GLY A 223 1.02 12.82 3.80
N TYR A 224 2.30 12.97 3.50
CA TYR A 224 2.79 13.25 2.17
C TYR A 224 3.87 12.22 1.82
N ALA A 225 3.88 11.78 0.56
CA ALA A 225 4.96 10.98 0.02
C ALA A 225 5.31 11.48 -1.38
N GLN A 226 6.60 11.42 -1.70
CA GLN A 226 7.11 11.74 -3.03
C GLN A 226 8.22 10.77 -3.41
N ALA A 227 8.26 10.41 -4.69
CA ALA A 227 9.37 9.73 -5.31
C ALA A 227 9.90 10.50 -6.52
N THR A 228 11.20 10.40 -6.73
CA THR A 228 11.89 10.84 -7.95
C THR A 228 12.54 9.63 -8.59
N GLY A 229 12.25 9.40 -9.87
CA GLY A 229 12.87 8.34 -10.66
C GLY A 229 14.15 8.79 -11.36
N GLU A 230 14.87 7.84 -11.95
CA GLU A 230 15.99 8.15 -12.84
C GLU A 230 15.51 8.89 -14.09
N SER A 231 16.30 9.88 -14.51
CA SER A 231 16.12 10.52 -15.83
C SER A 231 16.41 9.51 -16.94
N ARG A 232 16.02 9.84 -18.18
CA ARG A 232 16.48 9.05 -19.31
C ARG A 232 17.99 9.22 -19.46
N LYS A 233 18.71 8.10 -19.58
CA LYS A 233 20.13 8.13 -19.91
C LYS A 233 20.31 8.72 -21.32
N PRO A 234 21.42 9.43 -21.59
CA PRO A 234 21.76 9.86 -22.93
C PRO A 234 21.77 8.68 -23.90
N VAL A 235 21.31 8.90 -25.13
CA VAL A 235 21.39 7.87 -26.19
C VAL A 235 22.70 8.07 -26.93
N THR A 236 23.54 7.04 -26.97
CA THR A 236 24.68 6.98 -27.88
C THR A 236 24.14 6.68 -29.27
N VAL A 237 24.30 7.63 -30.19
CA VAL A 237 23.92 7.44 -31.60
C VAL A 237 25.18 7.12 -32.38
N GLU A 238 25.23 5.92 -32.98
CA GLU A 238 26.25 5.61 -33.99
C GLU A 238 25.89 6.35 -35.29
N GLN A 239 26.68 7.35 -35.69
CA GLN A 239 26.65 7.87 -37.06
C GLN A 239 27.51 6.96 -37.93
N GLY A 240 26.97 6.55 -39.09
CA GLY A 240 27.66 5.67 -40.03
C GLY A 240 29.07 6.14 -40.39
N ASP A 241 29.95 5.16 -40.63
CA ASP A 241 31.35 5.16 -41.09
C ASP A 241 32.37 6.21 -40.58
N ASN A 242 31.96 7.20 -39.79
CA ASN A 242 32.85 8.10 -39.07
C ASN A 242 32.61 7.95 -37.56
N LYS A 243 33.56 7.29 -36.90
CA LYS A 243 33.58 7.00 -35.45
C LYS A 243 33.68 8.27 -34.60
N GLY A 244 32.60 9.02 -34.51
CA GLY A 244 32.36 10.04 -33.49
C GLY A 244 31.14 9.66 -32.67
N GLU A 245 31.35 9.22 -31.42
CA GLU A 245 30.23 9.01 -30.49
C GLU A 245 29.57 10.36 -30.18
N SER A 246 28.35 10.55 -30.67
CA SER A 246 27.54 11.72 -30.32
C SER A 246 26.68 11.35 -29.12
N VAL A 247 27.00 11.90 -27.96
CA VAL A 247 26.12 11.80 -26.78
C VAL A 247 25.02 12.84 -26.93
N SER A 248 23.81 12.41 -27.29
CA SER A 248 22.64 13.28 -27.21
C SER A 248 22.05 13.20 -25.80
N ASP A 249 22.03 14.33 -25.08
CA ASP A 249 21.24 14.45 -23.87
C ASP A 249 19.78 14.21 -24.25
N ALA A 250 19.16 13.17 -23.70
CA ALA A 250 17.73 12.95 -23.92
C ALA A 250 16.88 14.10 -23.35
N GLY A 251 17.48 14.99 -22.53
CA GLY A 251 16.91 16.26 -22.09
C GLY A 251 15.65 16.14 -21.24
N LEU A 252 15.30 14.93 -20.81
CA LEU A 252 14.07 14.66 -20.10
C LEU A 252 14.32 14.68 -18.59
N ALA A 253 13.72 15.68 -17.95
CA ALA A 253 13.74 15.84 -16.51
C ALA A 253 13.29 14.55 -15.79
N SER A 254 13.85 14.32 -14.60
CA SER A 254 13.51 13.13 -13.81
C SER A 254 11.99 13.05 -13.56
N PRO A 255 11.38 11.87 -13.73
CA PRO A 255 9.98 11.65 -13.39
C PRO A 255 9.78 11.81 -11.90
N GLN A 256 8.65 12.38 -11.50
CA GLN A 256 8.31 12.57 -10.09
C GLN A 256 6.85 12.23 -9.85
N ASP A 257 6.58 11.47 -8.81
CA ASP A 257 5.22 11.22 -8.33
C ASP A 257 5.09 11.67 -6.88
N SER A 258 3.91 12.15 -6.50
CA SER A 258 3.60 12.49 -5.12
C SER A 258 2.15 12.21 -4.76
N LEU A 259 1.91 12.00 -3.48
CA LEU A 259 0.59 11.87 -2.89
C LEU A 259 0.56 12.67 -1.58
N LEU A 260 -0.38 13.61 -1.50
CA LEU A 260 -0.92 14.06 -0.22
C LEU A 260 -2.12 13.17 0.12
N ALA A 261 -2.20 12.67 1.35
CA ALA A 261 -3.32 11.84 1.81
C ALA A 261 -3.81 12.31 3.18
N LEU A 262 -5.13 12.30 3.36
CA LEU A 262 -5.85 12.52 4.61
C LEU A 262 -6.90 11.43 4.73
N GLY A 263 -6.93 10.74 5.84
CA GLY A 263 -7.94 9.74 6.16
C GLY A 263 -8.45 9.91 7.58
N VAL A 264 -9.77 9.91 7.71
CA VAL A 264 -10.48 10.09 8.99
C VAL A 264 -11.52 8.98 9.12
N GLU A 265 -11.60 8.35 10.28
CA GLU A 265 -12.68 7.45 10.64
C GLU A 265 -13.20 7.84 12.02
N TYR A 266 -14.52 7.83 12.16
CA TYR A 266 -15.20 7.97 13.44
C TYR A 266 -16.01 6.71 13.73
N TYR A 267 -15.62 5.98 14.77
CA TYR A 267 -16.41 4.89 15.33
C TYR A 267 -17.31 5.45 16.42
N PHE A 268 -18.63 5.31 16.26
CA PHE A 268 -19.63 5.80 17.19
C PHE A 268 -19.68 4.88 18.43
N PRO A 269 -19.22 5.35 19.60
CA PRO A 269 -19.19 4.51 20.80
C PRO A 269 -20.60 4.01 21.15
N GLY A 270 -20.73 2.69 21.37
CA GLY A 270 -22.00 2.05 21.72
C GLY A 270 -22.99 1.87 20.57
N ARG A 271 -22.65 2.24 19.33
CA ARG A 271 -23.56 2.10 18.16
C ARG A 271 -23.10 1.07 17.13
N GLU A 272 -22.00 0.37 17.38
CA GLU A 272 -21.36 -0.61 16.47
C GLU A 272 -21.32 -0.09 15.01
N PHE A 273 -21.04 1.21 14.81
CA PHE A 273 -21.08 1.84 13.50
C PHE A 273 -19.87 2.76 13.34
N SER A 274 -19.28 2.77 12.15
CA SER A 274 -18.24 3.73 11.79
C SER A 274 -18.50 4.39 10.45
N VAL A 275 -18.05 5.64 10.33
CA VAL A 275 -18.00 6.39 9.07
C VAL A 275 -16.58 6.85 8.85
N GLY A 276 -16.11 6.78 7.61
CA GLY A 276 -14.81 7.28 7.22
C GLY A 276 -14.87 8.19 6.00
N PHE A 277 -13.97 9.15 5.98
CA PHE A 277 -13.72 10.06 4.86
C PHE A 277 -12.22 10.06 4.51
N ASP A 278 -11.94 10.03 3.20
CA ASP A 278 -10.60 10.12 2.66
C ASP A 278 -10.51 11.27 1.65
N TYR A 279 -9.40 12.02 1.68
CA TYR A 279 -9.01 12.94 0.64
C TYR A 279 -7.56 12.71 0.23
N GLY A 280 -7.30 12.65 -1.07
CA GLY A 280 -5.96 12.54 -1.62
C GLY A 280 -5.76 13.46 -2.81
N LEU A 281 -4.52 13.94 -2.96
CA LEU A 281 -4.08 14.68 -4.14
C LEU A 281 -2.84 14.00 -4.71
N ALA A 282 -3.05 13.23 -5.78
CA ALA A 282 -1.98 12.60 -6.52
C ALA A 282 -1.47 13.55 -7.61
N ARG A 283 -0.15 13.56 -7.82
CA ARG A 283 0.48 14.32 -8.92
C ARG A 283 1.59 13.51 -9.55
N SER A 284 1.76 13.68 -10.85
CA SER A 284 2.88 13.12 -11.59
C SER A 284 3.46 14.17 -12.54
N LYS A 285 4.79 14.21 -12.62
CA LYS A 285 5.54 15.10 -13.50
C LYS A 285 6.54 14.32 -14.34
N ASN A 286 6.80 14.82 -15.55
CA ASN A 286 7.75 14.25 -16.51
C ASN A 286 7.49 12.76 -16.76
N SER A 287 6.21 12.39 -16.90
CA SER A 287 5.83 10.99 -17.09
C SER A 287 6.41 10.43 -18.39
N GLY A 288 6.98 9.22 -18.31
CA GLY A 288 7.38 8.47 -19.50
C GLY A 288 6.22 8.03 -20.38
N LEU A 289 4.96 8.24 -19.94
CA LEU A 289 3.73 7.86 -20.64
C LEU A 289 3.03 9.02 -21.36
N VAL A 290 3.70 10.16 -21.54
CA VAL A 290 3.14 11.26 -22.32
C VAL A 290 2.93 10.79 -23.76
N TYR A 291 1.67 10.77 -24.19
CA TYR A 291 1.29 10.49 -25.56
C TYR A 291 1.69 11.66 -26.45
N LYS A 292 2.40 11.35 -27.54
CA LYS A 292 2.72 12.32 -28.59
C LYS A 292 1.88 11.99 -29.82
N GLU A 293 1.17 12.98 -30.33
CA GLU A 293 0.38 12.83 -31.54
C GLU A 293 1.28 12.40 -32.70
N GLY A 294 0.87 11.36 -33.43
CA GLY A 294 1.67 10.76 -34.50
C GLY A 294 2.71 9.72 -34.06
N SER A 295 2.94 9.49 -32.75
CA SER A 295 3.95 8.53 -32.26
C SER A 295 3.42 7.10 -32.00
N GLY A 296 2.38 6.68 -32.73
CA GLY A 296 1.73 5.36 -32.59
C GLY A 296 0.40 5.38 -31.84
N ASN A 297 -0.05 4.20 -31.39
CA ASN A 297 -1.36 4.03 -30.76
C ASN A 297 -1.38 4.59 -29.33
N LEU A 298 -2.45 5.35 -29.02
CA LEU A 298 -2.76 5.80 -27.67
C LEU A 298 -2.95 4.60 -26.74
N GLN A 299 -2.19 4.52 -25.64
CA GLN A 299 -2.29 3.44 -24.67
C GLN A 299 -3.30 3.77 -23.56
N GLU A 300 -3.81 2.74 -22.90
CA GLU A 300 -4.78 2.87 -21.80
C GLU A 300 -4.30 3.81 -20.69
N LYS A 301 -3.01 3.72 -20.31
CA LYS A 301 -2.42 4.51 -19.23
C LYS A 301 -1.72 5.80 -19.70
N SER A 302 -1.89 6.19 -20.96
CA SER A 302 -1.29 7.40 -21.52
C SER A 302 -1.84 8.69 -20.89
N VAL A 303 -1.00 9.73 -20.86
CA VAL A 303 -1.33 11.08 -20.40
C VAL A 303 -0.90 12.12 -21.42
N LYS A 304 -1.40 13.36 -21.34
CA LYS A 304 -1.00 14.47 -22.23
C LYS A 304 0.20 15.26 -21.71
N GLY A 305 0.58 15.08 -20.44
CA GLY A 305 1.64 15.84 -19.78
C GLY A 305 1.67 15.59 -18.27
N ASP A 306 2.21 16.55 -17.54
CA ASP A 306 2.13 16.61 -16.08
C ASP A 306 0.67 16.66 -15.63
N TRP A 307 0.30 15.83 -14.67
CA TRP A 307 -1.10 15.69 -14.27
C TRP A 307 -1.27 15.68 -12.75
N LYS A 308 -2.48 16.05 -12.32
CA LYS A 308 -2.97 15.88 -10.95
C LYS A 308 -4.31 15.16 -10.94
N ALA A 309 -4.61 14.53 -9.81
CA ALA A 309 -5.90 13.90 -9.56
C ALA A 309 -6.35 14.11 -8.12
N ASN A 310 -7.61 14.49 -7.94
CA ASN A 310 -8.27 14.54 -6.65
C ASN A 310 -8.93 13.19 -6.37
N LEU A 311 -8.74 12.69 -5.15
CA LEU A 311 -9.14 11.36 -4.73
C LEU A 311 -10.04 11.54 -3.51
N TYR A 312 -11.25 10.97 -3.55
CA TYR A 312 -12.22 11.09 -2.45
C TYR A 312 -12.77 9.73 -2.09
N GLY A 313 -12.81 9.42 -0.80
CA GLY A 313 -13.45 8.23 -0.25
C GLY A 313 -14.48 8.61 0.79
N LEU A 314 -15.63 7.95 0.77
CA LEU A 314 -16.63 8.02 1.83
C LEU A 314 -17.16 6.61 2.03
N ALA A 315 -17.08 6.10 3.26
CA ALA A 315 -17.61 4.78 3.56
C ALA A 315 -18.22 4.71 4.95
N GLY A 316 -19.15 3.78 5.11
CA GLY A 316 -19.72 3.40 6.39
C GLY A 316 -19.62 1.90 6.60
N LYS A 317 -19.41 1.48 7.84
CA LYS A 317 -19.48 0.08 8.23
C LYS A 317 -20.35 -0.08 9.47
N TRP A 318 -21.34 -0.94 9.37
CA TRP A 318 -22.04 -1.48 10.52
C TRP A 318 -21.29 -2.74 10.97
N HIS A 319 -20.93 -2.76 12.23
CA HIS A 319 -20.26 -3.85 12.90
C HIS A 319 -21.31 -4.63 13.70
N TRP A 320 -21.21 -5.94 13.71
CA TRP A 320 -21.96 -6.80 14.63
C TRP A 320 -20.92 -7.59 15.41
N ASP A 321 -20.29 -6.90 16.35
CA ASP A 321 -19.05 -7.36 17.00
C ASP A 321 -19.26 -8.67 17.76
N LYS A 322 -20.43 -8.83 18.40
CA LYS A 322 -20.83 -10.05 19.12
C LYS A 322 -20.79 -11.31 18.27
N ILE A 323 -21.14 -11.19 16.99
CA ILE A 323 -21.13 -12.32 16.05
C ILE A 323 -19.95 -12.23 15.08
N GLY A 324 -19.06 -11.25 15.21
CA GLY A 324 -17.93 -11.04 14.31
C GLY A 324 -18.35 -10.84 12.86
N SER A 325 -19.49 -10.20 12.60
CA SER A 325 -19.94 -9.89 11.24
C SER A 325 -19.92 -8.39 10.99
N GLY A 326 -19.99 -7.97 9.73
CA GLY A 326 -20.25 -6.59 9.39
C GLY A 326 -20.89 -6.43 8.01
N MET A 327 -21.57 -5.31 7.82
CA MET A 327 -21.95 -4.82 6.49
C MET A 327 -21.28 -3.48 6.23
N TYR A 328 -20.93 -3.22 4.99
CA TYR A 328 -20.30 -1.96 4.62
C TYR A 328 -20.77 -1.48 3.26
N ALA A 329 -20.72 -0.16 3.11
CA ALA A 329 -20.94 0.53 1.86
C ALA A 329 -19.89 1.63 1.69
N GLY A 330 -19.50 1.89 0.45
CA GLY A 330 -18.48 2.90 0.15
C GLY A 330 -18.67 3.51 -1.22
N TYR A 331 -18.27 4.78 -1.33
CA TYR A 331 -18.15 5.54 -2.56
C TYR A 331 -16.73 6.08 -2.69
N TYR A 332 -16.16 5.92 -3.88
CA TYR A 332 -14.79 6.31 -4.17
C TYR A 332 -14.74 7.04 -5.50
N LEU A 333 -14.24 8.27 -5.49
CA LEU A 333 -14.02 9.08 -6.68
C LEU A 333 -12.53 9.25 -6.91
N ARG A 334 -12.09 9.00 -8.14
CA ARG A 334 -10.76 9.34 -8.63
C ARG A 334 -10.95 10.25 -9.84
N ASP A 335 -10.56 11.51 -9.70
CA ASP A 335 -10.87 12.60 -10.64
C ASP A 335 -9.57 13.26 -11.11
N GLY A 336 -9.11 12.85 -12.28
CA GLY A 336 -7.93 13.38 -12.95
C GLY A 336 -8.24 14.63 -13.76
N ASP A 337 -7.23 15.48 -13.94
CA ASP A 337 -7.36 16.69 -14.74
C ASP A 337 -7.37 16.44 -16.27
N ALA A 338 -7.39 17.51 -17.06
CA ALA A 338 -7.38 17.43 -18.53
C ALA A 338 -6.16 16.69 -19.11
N ASN A 339 -5.03 16.67 -18.41
CA ASN A 339 -3.82 15.96 -18.85
C ASN A 339 -3.93 14.45 -18.63
N THR A 340 -4.89 13.99 -17.82
CA THR A 340 -5.28 12.58 -17.73
C THR A 340 -6.30 12.16 -18.79
N PHE A 341 -6.51 12.95 -19.85
CA PHE A 341 -7.66 12.78 -20.75
C PHE A 341 -8.99 12.88 -20.00
N ASN A 342 -9.10 13.83 -19.05
CA ASN A 342 -10.28 14.04 -18.22
C ASN A 342 -10.76 12.74 -17.55
N TYR A 343 -9.81 11.93 -17.05
CA TYR A 343 -10.11 10.63 -16.48
C TYR A 343 -10.92 10.78 -15.19
N LYS A 344 -12.05 10.08 -15.12
CA LYS A 344 -12.89 10.01 -13.93
C LYS A 344 -13.34 8.58 -13.69
N LYS A 345 -13.14 8.08 -12.46
CA LYS A 345 -13.66 6.80 -12.01
C LYS A 345 -14.47 6.97 -10.72
N GLN A 346 -15.71 6.53 -10.77
CA GLN A 346 -16.58 6.40 -9.61
C GLN A 346 -16.76 4.92 -9.30
N THR A 347 -16.50 4.54 -8.06
CA THR A 347 -16.69 3.16 -7.58
C THR A 347 -17.65 3.18 -6.41
N TYR A 348 -18.68 2.34 -6.48
CA TYR A 348 -19.62 2.09 -5.40
C TYR A 348 -19.44 0.67 -4.93
N THR A 349 -19.25 0.45 -3.64
CA THR A 349 -19.08 -0.91 -3.07
C THR A 349 -20.13 -1.17 -2.02
N VAL A 350 -20.67 -2.38 -1.99
CA VAL A 350 -21.43 -2.92 -0.87
C VAL A 350 -20.91 -4.31 -0.57
N GLY A 351 -20.83 -4.67 0.70
CA GLY A 351 -20.39 -6.02 1.06
C GLY A 351 -20.72 -6.41 2.47
N LEU A 352 -20.49 -7.70 2.71
CA LEU A 352 -20.64 -8.37 3.99
C LEU A 352 -19.34 -9.08 4.31
N ASP A 353 -18.97 -9.09 5.58
CA ASP A 353 -17.86 -9.91 6.07
C ASP A 353 -18.25 -10.67 7.34
N LYS A 354 -17.57 -11.80 7.52
CA LYS A 354 -17.66 -12.66 8.69
C LYS A 354 -16.25 -13.03 9.13
N ARG A 355 -15.96 -12.76 10.40
CA ARG A 355 -14.72 -13.12 11.07
C ARG A 355 -14.98 -14.31 11.98
N PHE A 356 -14.09 -15.30 11.88
CA PHE A 356 -14.01 -16.44 12.77
C PHE A 356 -12.68 -16.38 13.53
N ALA A 357 -12.75 -16.55 14.84
CA ALA A 357 -11.57 -16.88 15.64
C ALA A 357 -11.30 -18.38 15.44
N VAL A 358 -10.22 -18.71 14.72
CA VAL A 358 -9.83 -20.10 14.43
C VAL A 358 -9.03 -20.67 15.60
N SER A 359 -8.16 -19.85 16.19
CA SER A 359 -7.43 -20.16 17.42
C SER A 359 -7.15 -18.85 18.18
N LYS A 360 -6.43 -18.93 19.30
CA LYS A 360 -5.98 -17.74 20.04
C LYS A 360 -5.19 -16.75 19.17
N TYR A 361 -4.49 -17.24 18.15
CA TYR A 361 -3.60 -16.44 17.30
C TYR A 361 -3.98 -16.48 15.82
N ASN A 362 -5.05 -17.18 15.45
CA ASN A 362 -5.44 -17.36 14.05
C ASN A 362 -6.85 -16.84 13.82
N SER A 363 -7.04 -16.13 12.70
CA SER A 363 -8.36 -15.65 12.29
C SER A 363 -8.63 -15.95 10.82
N LEU A 364 -9.88 -16.26 10.53
CA LEU A 364 -10.39 -16.42 9.17
C LEU A 364 -11.43 -15.33 8.93
N ILE A 365 -11.28 -14.60 7.83
CA ILE A 365 -12.30 -13.69 7.33
C ILE A 365 -12.84 -14.26 6.03
N LEU A 366 -14.16 -14.38 5.96
CA LEU A 366 -14.90 -14.61 4.72
C LEU A 366 -15.62 -13.32 4.34
N PHE A 367 -15.68 -13.00 3.05
CA PHE A 367 -16.39 -11.82 2.59
C PHE A 367 -17.09 -12.08 1.26
N VAL A 368 -18.16 -11.33 1.02
CA VAL A 368 -18.78 -11.15 -0.29
C VAL A 368 -18.97 -9.66 -0.52
N GLU A 369 -18.65 -9.20 -1.72
CA GLU A 369 -18.65 -7.79 -2.08
C GLU A 369 -19.16 -7.63 -3.50
N THR A 370 -19.98 -6.62 -3.74
CA THR A 370 -20.30 -6.14 -5.09
C THR A 370 -19.75 -4.73 -5.24
N ALA A 371 -19.07 -4.49 -6.35
CA ALA A 371 -18.61 -3.17 -6.75
C ALA A 371 -19.24 -2.77 -8.09
N TYR A 372 -19.58 -1.51 -8.25
CA TYR A 372 -19.97 -0.90 -9.51
C TYR A 372 -19.00 0.21 -9.87
N ASP A 373 -18.33 0.07 -11.01
CA ASP A 373 -17.40 1.04 -11.57
C ASP A 373 -18.06 1.79 -12.74
N ASP A 374 -18.06 3.12 -12.70
CA ASP A 374 -18.38 4.03 -13.81
C ASP A 374 -17.11 4.83 -14.14
N VAL A 375 -16.47 4.46 -15.25
CA VAL A 375 -15.24 5.06 -15.76
C VAL A 375 -15.53 5.88 -17.01
N ARG A 376 -15.03 7.11 -17.03
CA ARG A 376 -15.15 8.04 -18.16
C ARG A 376 -13.80 8.70 -18.42
N SER A 377 -13.45 8.84 -19.68
CA SER A 377 -12.25 9.55 -20.13
C SER A 377 -12.39 9.86 -21.62
N ASP A 378 -11.66 10.87 -22.07
CA ASP A 378 -11.46 11.13 -23.50
C ASP A 378 -10.51 10.10 -24.15
N ASN A 379 -9.79 9.31 -23.33
CA ASN A 379 -9.05 8.15 -23.82
C ASN A 379 -10.05 7.06 -24.26
N PRO A 380 -10.05 6.63 -25.53
CA PRO A 380 -10.99 5.63 -26.05
C PRO A 380 -11.00 4.31 -25.28
N ALA A 381 -9.89 3.94 -24.63
CA ALA A 381 -9.80 2.73 -23.79
C ALA A 381 -10.80 2.73 -22.62
N TYR A 382 -11.29 3.91 -22.23
CA TYR A 382 -12.14 4.14 -21.07
C TYR A 382 -13.42 4.91 -21.40
N LYS A 383 -13.77 5.02 -22.69
CA LYS A 383 -14.96 5.78 -23.11
C LYS A 383 -16.22 5.08 -22.64
N ASN A 384 -16.87 5.64 -21.61
CA ASN A 384 -18.13 5.16 -21.01
C ASN A 384 -18.08 3.70 -20.53
N LYS A 385 -16.98 3.32 -19.90
CA LYS A 385 -16.77 1.95 -19.43
C LYS A 385 -17.48 1.75 -18.09
N LYS A 386 -18.44 0.83 -18.05
CA LYS A 386 -19.25 0.53 -16.87
C LYS A 386 -19.16 -0.95 -16.55
N GLN A 387 -18.86 -1.28 -15.30
CA GLN A 387 -18.65 -2.67 -14.89
C GLN A 387 -19.21 -2.93 -13.51
N THR A 388 -19.96 -4.03 -13.38
CA THR A 388 -20.30 -4.60 -12.07
C THR A 388 -19.34 -5.74 -11.79
N ILE A 389 -18.80 -5.80 -10.58
CA ILE A 389 -17.85 -6.81 -10.13
C ILE A 389 -18.45 -7.47 -8.89
N LEU A 390 -18.64 -8.78 -8.92
CA LEU A 390 -18.99 -9.57 -7.75
C LEU A 390 -17.73 -10.32 -7.29
N GLY A 391 -17.35 -10.10 -6.04
CA GLY A 391 -16.20 -10.70 -5.40
C GLY A 391 -16.59 -11.52 -4.17
N THR A 392 -15.94 -12.66 -3.97
CA THR A 392 -15.96 -13.40 -2.71
C THR A 392 -14.55 -13.82 -2.37
N GLY A 393 -14.24 -14.01 -1.09
CA GLY A 393 -12.91 -14.48 -0.73
C GLY A 393 -12.75 -14.86 0.72
N ALA A 394 -11.57 -15.41 0.98
CA ALA A 394 -11.13 -15.87 2.28
C ALA A 394 -9.75 -15.27 2.59
N ARG A 395 -9.58 -14.80 3.82
CA ARG A 395 -8.28 -14.37 4.36
C ARG A 395 -8.03 -15.10 5.67
N LEU A 396 -7.13 -16.07 5.65
CA LEU A 396 -6.61 -16.74 6.84
C LEU A 396 -5.35 -16.00 7.30
N SER A 397 -5.29 -15.61 8.56
CA SER A 397 -4.11 -14.97 9.18
C SER A 397 -3.63 -15.78 10.37
N PHE A 398 -2.31 -15.85 10.55
CA PHE A 398 -1.63 -16.56 11.64
C PHE A 398 -0.34 -15.85 12.06
#